data_AF-A0AAP5Q6Q1-F1
#
_entry.id   AF-A0AAP5Q6Q1-F1
#
_cell.length_a   1.000
_cell.length_b   1.000
_cell.length_c   1.000
_cell.angle_alpha   90.00
_cell.angle_beta   90.00
_cell.angle_gamma   90.00
#
_symmetry.space_group_name_H-M   'P 1'
#
loop_
_entity.id
_entity.type
_entity.pdbx_description
1 polymer ?
#
loop_
_entity_poly.entity_id
_entity_poly.type
_entity_poly.pdbx_seq_one_letter_code
_entity_poly.pdbx_strand_id
1 'polypeptide(L)'
;MTRQHKRAFTLLELMIALAIAATLVAFAVPSYRNHVARTHRIDAASALYRAAQFVERAASDGAATLPPGLDQTPQFGTPIYRLQVLPADDTNGGYSVEAAPLDSGPMRDDACGIFTLDATGLRGNRSGASATVPASGECWNTS
;
A
#
# COMPACT_ATOMS: atom_id res chain seq x y z
N MET A 1 3.72 4.92 -64.35
CA MET A 1 3.80 5.30 -62.92
C MET A 1 2.58 4.73 -62.21
N THR A 2 2.70 3.53 -61.63
CA THR A 2 1.62 2.89 -60.85
C THR A 2 1.54 3.58 -59.49
N ARG A 3 0.48 4.36 -59.26
CA ARG A 3 0.20 4.94 -57.93
C ARG A 3 -0.10 3.79 -56.97
N GLN A 4 0.82 3.51 -56.05
CA GLN A 4 0.51 2.71 -54.88
C GLN A 4 -0.51 3.48 -54.03
N HIS A 5 -1.77 3.05 -54.04
CA HIS A 5 -2.73 3.47 -53.03
C HIS A 5 -2.26 2.93 -51.68
N LYS A 6 -1.71 3.80 -50.83
CA LYS A 6 -1.52 3.46 -49.41
C LYS A 6 -2.90 3.15 -48.85
N ARG A 7 -3.11 1.90 -48.42
CA ARG A 7 -4.34 1.49 -47.72
C ARG A 7 -4.38 2.26 -46.39
N ALA A 8 -5.26 3.23 -46.28
CA ALA A 8 -5.56 3.92 -45.02
C ALA A 8 -6.65 3.14 -44.28
N PHE A 9 -6.54 3.07 -42.96
CA PHE A 9 -7.54 2.46 -42.08
C PHE A 9 -8.90 3.12 -42.27
N THR A 10 -9.97 2.33 -42.28
CA THR A 10 -11.34 2.88 -42.36
C THR A 10 -11.75 3.47 -41.01
N LEU A 11 -12.69 4.43 -41.03
CA LEU A 11 -13.27 4.98 -39.80
C LEU A 11 -13.91 3.87 -38.94
N LEU A 12 -14.56 2.90 -39.59
CA LEU A 12 -15.15 1.75 -38.91
C LEU A 12 -14.10 0.89 -38.21
N GLU A 13 -12.97 0.63 -38.85
CA GLU A 13 -11.87 -0.16 -38.29
C GLU A 13 -11.25 0.54 -37.07
N LEU A 14 -11.10 1.87 -37.12
CA LEU A 14 -10.67 2.65 -35.96
C LEU A 14 -11.69 2.58 -34.81
N MET A 15 -12.99 2.69 -35.10
CA MET A 15 -14.04 2.62 -34.08
C MET A 15 -14.07 1.24 -33.39
N ILE A 16 -13.90 0.15 -34.15
CA ILE A 16 -13.82 -1.19 -33.59
C ILE A 16 -12.55 -1.35 -32.75
N ALA A 17 -11.39 -0.87 -33.23
CA ALA A 17 -10.15 -0.92 -32.47
C ALA A 17 -10.24 -0.14 -31.14
N LEU A 18 -10.85 1.04 -31.15
CA LEU A 18 -11.09 1.84 -29.95
C LEU A 18 -12.07 1.17 -28.98
N ALA A 19 -13.13 0.55 -29.49
CA ALA A 19 -14.08 -0.19 -28.66
C ALA A 19 -13.41 -1.36 -27.93
N ILE A 20 -12.55 -2.12 -28.62
CA ILE A 20 -11.76 -3.22 -28.03
C ILE A 20 -10.74 -2.66 -27.03
N ALA A 21 -10.05 -1.56 -27.36
CA ALA A 21 -9.09 -0.96 -26.43
C ALA A 21 -9.76 -0.48 -25.14
N ALA A 22 -10.94 0.16 -25.23
CA ALA A 22 -11.68 0.65 -24.09
C ALA A 22 -12.12 -0.48 -23.15
N THR A 23 -12.60 -1.61 -23.69
CA THR A 23 -12.99 -2.76 -22.88
C THR A 23 -11.79 -3.38 -22.18
N LEU A 24 -10.63 -3.48 -22.84
CA LEU A 24 -9.40 -3.98 -22.20
C LEU A 24 -8.94 -3.08 -21.05
N VAL A 25 -8.91 -1.76 -21.27
CA VAL A 25 -8.49 -0.77 -20.26
C VAL A 25 -9.38 -0.83 -19.02
N ALA A 26 -10.69 -1.02 -19.19
CA ALA A 26 -11.65 -1.10 -18.10
C ALA A 26 -11.31 -2.19 -17.07
N PHE A 27 -10.73 -3.32 -17.49
CA PHE A 27 -10.29 -4.39 -16.59
C PHE A 27 -8.82 -4.29 -16.21
N ALA A 28 -7.95 -3.90 -17.15
CA ALA A 28 -6.52 -3.89 -16.94
C ALA A 28 -6.08 -2.87 -15.88
N VAL A 29 -6.66 -1.67 -15.88
CA VAL A 29 -6.29 -0.59 -14.95
C VAL A 29 -6.60 -0.95 -13.48
N PRO A 30 -7.84 -1.33 -13.10
CA PRO A 30 -8.12 -1.70 -11.72
C PRO A 30 -7.33 -2.94 -11.29
N SER A 31 -7.13 -3.92 -12.19
CA SER A 31 -6.32 -5.11 -11.88
C SER A 31 -4.86 -4.73 -11.56
N TYR A 32 -4.24 -3.87 -12.35
CA TYR A 32 -2.87 -3.41 -12.10
C TYR A 32 -2.76 -2.60 -10.81
N ARG A 33 -3.72 -1.70 -10.56
CA ARG A 33 -3.77 -0.92 -9.31
C ARG A 33 -3.87 -1.83 -8.08
N ASN A 34 -4.72 -2.85 -8.12
CA ASN A 34 -4.86 -3.81 -7.02
C ASN A 34 -3.57 -4.63 -6.82
N HIS A 35 -2.88 -5.00 -7.91
CA HIS A 35 -1.60 -5.70 -7.83
C HIS A 35 -0.53 -4.85 -7.13
N VAL A 36 -0.37 -3.58 -7.55
CA VAL A 36 0.57 -2.64 -6.93
C VAL A 36 0.21 -2.35 -5.47
N ALA A 37 -1.09 -2.17 -5.16
CA ALA A 37 -1.59 -2.02 -3.80
C ALA A 37 -1.17 -3.19 -2.91
N ARG A 38 -1.36 -4.43 -3.39
CA ARG A 38 -0.98 -5.64 -2.67
C ARG A 38 0.53 -5.66 -2.37
N THR A 39 1.37 -5.29 -3.34
CA THR A 39 2.83 -5.17 -3.12
C THR A 39 3.14 -4.17 -2.01
N HIS A 40 2.54 -2.98 -2.05
CA HIS A 40 2.77 -1.97 -1.01
C HIS A 40 2.26 -2.38 0.38
N ARG A 41 1.15 -3.14 0.47
CA ARG A 41 0.66 -3.70 1.74
C ARG A 41 1.64 -4.75 2.31
N ILE A 42 2.21 -5.60 1.45
CA ILE A 42 3.29 -6.54 1.85
C ILE A 42 4.49 -5.77 2.39
N ASP A 43 4.90 -4.71 1.68
CA ASP A 43 6.04 -3.90 2.08
C ASP A 43 5.79 -3.21 3.42
N ALA A 44 4.60 -2.66 3.65
CA ALA A 44 4.18 -2.07 4.91
C ALA A 44 4.19 -3.09 6.06
N ALA A 45 3.61 -4.28 5.86
CA ALA A 45 3.66 -5.35 6.85
C ALA A 45 5.10 -5.76 7.18
N SER A 46 5.97 -5.90 6.17
CA SER A 46 7.38 -6.23 6.38
C SER A 46 8.12 -5.13 7.15
N ALA A 47 7.80 -3.86 6.90
CA ALA A 47 8.37 -2.72 7.59
C ALA A 47 7.93 -2.67 9.05
N LEU A 48 6.66 -2.98 9.34
CA LEU A 48 6.15 -3.08 10.70
C LEU A 48 6.88 -4.16 11.51
N TYR A 49 7.14 -5.33 10.94
CA TYR A 49 7.93 -6.35 11.63
C TYR A 49 9.36 -5.90 11.92
N ARG A 50 10.01 -5.21 10.98
CA ARG A 50 11.36 -4.66 11.20
C ARG A 50 11.35 -3.58 12.29
N ALA A 51 10.34 -2.70 12.28
CA ALA A 51 10.15 -1.66 13.28
C ALA A 51 9.90 -2.26 14.67
N ALA A 52 9.00 -3.23 14.78
CA ALA A 52 8.73 -3.95 16.03
C ALA A 52 10.01 -4.61 16.57
N GLN A 53 10.76 -5.34 15.73
CA GLN A 53 12.04 -5.93 16.13
C GLN A 53 13.09 -4.90 16.57
N PHE A 54 13.06 -3.69 16.02
CA PHE A 54 13.94 -2.61 16.48
C PHE A 54 13.51 -2.12 17.86
N VAL A 55 12.21 -1.84 18.04
CA VAL A 55 11.65 -1.38 19.33
C VAL A 55 11.93 -2.39 20.44
N GLU A 56 11.74 -3.69 20.20
CA GLU A 56 12.05 -4.74 21.18
C GLU A 56 13.53 -4.73 21.62
N ARG A 57 14.45 -4.48 20.67
CA ARG A 57 15.88 -4.40 20.99
C ARG A 57 16.24 -3.09 21.68
N ALA A 58 15.61 -1.99 21.27
CA ALA A 58 15.84 -0.65 21.79
C ALA A 58 15.04 -0.33 23.06
N ALA A 59 14.15 -1.24 23.51
CA ALA A 59 13.33 -1.08 24.71
C ALA A 59 14.17 -0.89 25.98
N SER A 60 15.42 -1.36 25.98
CA SER A 60 16.39 -1.11 27.06
C SER A 60 16.79 0.37 27.18
N ASP A 61 16.66 1.14 26.10
CA ASP A 61 17.09 2.54 25.98
C ASP A 61 15.92 3.55 25.89
N GLY A 62 14.66 3.07 25.90
CA GLY A 62 13.46 3.93 25.88
C GLY A 62 13.16 4.60 24.53
N ALA A 63 13.60 4.02 23.41
CA ALA A 63 13.42 4.63 22.08
C ALA A 63 11.95 4.65 21.64
N ALA A 64 11.30 5.81 21.78
CA ALA A 64 9.94 6.08 21.29
C ALA A 64 9.88 6.50 19.81
N THR A 65 11.00 6.45 19.08
CA THR A 65 11.09 6.97 17.71
C THR A 65 11.92 6.04 16.83
N LEU A 66 11.43 5.81 15.60
CA LEU A 66 12.14 4.99 14.62
C LEU A 66 13.28 5.80 13.98
N PRO A 67 14.48 5.22 13.81
CA PRO A 67 15.56 5.87 13.11
C PRO A 67 15.27 5.95 11.60
N PRO A 68 15.96 6.84 10.86
CA PRO A 68 15.89 6.89 9.42
C PRO A 68 16.12 5.52 8.78
N GLY A 69 15.24 5.12 7.85
CA GLY A 69 15.28 3.82 7.18
C GLY A 69 14.40 2.75 7.83
N LEU A 70 13.83 3.04 9.01
CA LEU A 70 12.74 2.27 9.62
C LEU A 70 11.44 3.08 9.76
N ASP A 71 11.51 4.40 9.55
CA ASP A 71 10.42 5.37 9.64
C ASP A 71 9.56 5.46 8.37
N GLN A 72 9.86 4.68 7.34
CA GLN A 72 9.12 4.68 6.07
C GLN A 72 9.27 3.38 5.28
N THR A 73 8.35 3.16 4.34
CA THR A 73 8.47 2.14 3.31
C THR A 73 8.12 2.69 1.92
N PRO A 74 8.89 2.37 0.87
CA PRO A 74 10.18 1.68 0.89
C PRO A 74 11.22 2.39 1.76
N GLN A 75 12.24 1.66 2.24
CA GLN A 75 13.26 2.21 3.17
C GLN A 75 14.02 3.41 2.57
N PHE A 76 14.20 3.40 1.25
CA PHE A 76 14.88 4.43 0.47
C PHE A 76 14.01 4.87 -0.71
N GLY A 77 14.10 6.15 -1.07
CA GLY A 77 13.34 6.74 -2.17
C GLY A 77 12.06 7.43 -1.70
N THR A 78 11.05 7.44 -2.56
CA THR A 78 9.77 8.10 -2.28
C THR A 78 8.95 7.27 -1.30
N PRO A 79 8.58 7.81 -0.12
CA PRO A 79 7.80 7.06 0.85
C PRO A 79 6.37 6.84 0.35
N ILE A 80 5.86 5.63 0.61
CA ILE A 80 4.47 5.22 0.35
C ILE A 80 3.70 5.12 1.67
N TYR A 81 4.34 4.56 2.71
CA TYR A 81 3.87 4.65 4.09
C TYR A 81 4.94 5.27 4.97
N ARG A 82 4.49 6.00 6.00
CA ARG A 82 5.32 6.42 7.13
C ARG A 82 5.06 5.55 8.34
N LEU A 83 6.12 5.19 9.04
CA LEU A 83 6.06 4.38 10.23
C LEU A 83 6.31 5.22 11.47
N GLN A 84 5.57 4.93 12.53
CA GLN A 84 5.78 5.53 13.84
C GLN A 84 5.50 4.55 14.97
N VAL A 85 6.09 4.82 16.13
CA VAL A 85 5.83 4.09 17.38
C VAL A 85 4.80 4.89 18.17
N LEU A 86 3.73 4.21 18.53
CA LEU A 86 2.73 4.68 19.48
C LEU A 86 3.11 4.21 20.89
N PRO A 87 2.84 5.04 21.91
CA PRO A 87 3.18 4.72 23.29
C PRO A 87 2.41 3.49 23.80
N ALA A 88 2.86 2.97 24.95
CA ALA A 88 2.15 1.95 25.69
C ALA A 88 0.71 2.38 26.00
N ASP A 89 -0.22 1.43 25.91
CA ASP A 89 -1.57 1.53 26.45
C ASP A 89 -1.93 0.24 27.19
N ASP A 90 -3.09 0.21 27.83
CA ASP A 90 -3.53 -0.92 28.68
C ASP A 90 -3.75 -2.23 27.89
N THR A 91 -3.75 -2.17 26.56
CA THR A 91 -4.14 -3.27 25.67
C THR A 91 -3.04 -3.72 24.71
N ASN A 92 -2.06 -2.87 24.40
CA ASN A 92 -1.07 -3.11 23.34
C ASN A 92 0.21 -3.81 23.82
N GLY A 93 0.33 -4.07 25.12
CA GLY A 93 1.46 -4.81 25.69
C GLY A 93 2.77 -4.02 25.81
N GLY A 94 2.76 -2.69 25.61
CA GLY A 94 3.90 -1.81 25.88
C GLY A 94 4.28 -0.88 24.72
N TYR A 95 3.90 -1.21 23.49
CA TYR A 95 3.97 -0.30 22.34
C TYR A 95 3.06 -0.79 21.22
N SER A 96 2.81 0.10 20.26
CA SER A 96 2.30 -0.28 18.95
C SER A 96 3.11 0.41 17.87
N VAL A 97 3.44 -0.30 16.79
CA VAL A 97 3.98 0.31 15.58
C VAL A 97 2.88 0.42 14.54
N GLU A 98 2.82 1.55 13.86
CA GLU A 98 1.87 1.75 12.78
C GLU A 98 2.53 2.23 11.49
N ALA A 99 1.92 1.89 10.36
CA ALA A 99 2.30 2.30 9.03
C ALA A 99 1.11 3.02 8.39
N ALA A 100 1.20 4.34 8.27
CA ALA A 100 0.17 5.19 7.70
C ALA A 100 0.50 5.55 6.24
N PRO A 101 -0.45 5.40 5.29
CA PRO A 101 -0.21 5.80 3.91
C PRO A 101 -0.06 7.33 3.83
N LEU A 102 0.76 7.82 2.91
CA LEU A 102 0.85 9.26 2.67
C LEU A 102 -0.40 9.77 1.94
N ASP A 103 -0.90 10.93 2.35
CA ASP A 103 -2.07 11.59 1.73
C ASP A 103 -1.88 11.90 0.25
N SER A 104 -0.64 12.18 -0.18
CA SER A 104 -0.28 12.41 -1.58
C SER A 104 0.17 11.13 -2.30
N GLY A 105 0.19 9.99 -1.61
CA GLY A 105 0.72 8.72 -2.11
C GLY A 105 -0.31 7.89 -2.88
N PRO A 106 0.13 6.84 -3.58
CA PRO A 106 -0.76 5.94 -4.31
C PRO A 106 -1.69 5.13 -3.40
N MET A 107 -1.41 5.09 -2.10
CA MET A 107 -2.18 4.36 -1.09
C MET A 107 -3.14 5.23 -0.26
N ARG A 108 -3.31 6.51 -0.61
CA ARG A 108 -4.18 7.45 0.15
C ARG A 108 -5.64 6.98 0.27
N ASP A 109 -6.16 6.33 -0.77
CA ASP A 109 -7.54 5.84 -0.84
C ASP A 109 -7.61 4.31 -0.64
N ASP A 110 -6.56 3.69 -0.11
CA ASP A 110 -6.53 2.25 0.13
C ASP A 110 -7.50 1.86 1.24
N ALA A 111 -8.37 0.87 0.98
CA ALA A 111 -9.37 0.43 1.95
C ALA A 111 -8.75 -0.12 3.25
N CYS A 112 -7.54 -0.69 3.20
CA CYS A 112 -6.87 -1.19 4.39
C CYS A 112 -6.31 -0.08 5.28
N GLY A 113 -5.99 1.08 4.70
CA GLY A 113 -5.56 2.27 5.43
C GLY A 113 -4.27 2.06 6.23
N ILE A 114 -4.31 2.46 7.50
CA ILE A 114 -3.19 2.41 8.42
C ILE A 114 -3.07 0.99 8.98
N PHE A 115 -1.90 0.38 8.85
CA PHE A 115 -1.61 -0.94 9.41
C PHE A 115 -0.99 -0.79 10.80
N THR A 116 -1.35 -1.66 11.75
CA THR A 116 -0.84 -1.63 13.13
C THR A 116 -0.36 -3.00 13.58
N LEU A 117 0.75 -3.04 14.32
CA LEU A 117 1.26 -4.23 14.99
C LEU A 117 1.68 -3.85 16.40
N ASP A 118 1.12 -4.52 17.41
CA ASP A 118 1.47 -4.27 18.81
C ASP A 118 2.49 -5.27 19.37
N ALA A 119 2.95 -5.02 20.61
CA ALA A 119 3.93 -5.86 21.30
C ALA A 119 3.42 -7.28 21.57
N THR A 120 2.10 -7.49 21.60
CA THR A 120 1.50 -8.83 21.75
C THR A 120 1.48 -9.62 20.43
N GLY A 121 1.82 -8.97 19.32
CA GLY A 121 1.77 -9.52 17.97
C GLY A 121 0.39 -9.39 17.31
N LEU A 122 -0.54 -8.63 17.91
CA LEU A 122 -1.85 -8.40 17.34
C LEU A 122 -1.74 -7.51 16.11
N ARG A 123 -2.30 -7.99 15.00
CA ARG A 123 -2.33 -7.31 13.71
C ARG A 123 -3.66 -6.59 13.56
N GLY A 124 -3.58 -5.31 13.25
CA GLY A 124 -4.75 -4.46 13.04
C GLY A 124 -4.60 -3.59 11.82
N ASN A 125 -5.72 -3.03 11.39
CA ASN A 125 -5.75 -1.98 10.39
C ASN A 125 -6.92 -1.06 10.67
N ARG A 126 -6.81 0.20 10.23
CA ARG A 126 -7.85 1.21 10.40
C ARG A 126 -7.84 2.18 9.23
N SER A 127 -9.01 2.61 8.79
CA SER A 127 -9.13 3.62 7.74
C SER A 127 -8.77 5.00 8.29
N GLY A 128 -8.01 5.79 7.53
CA GLY A 128 -7.73 7.19 7.88
C GLY A 128 -8.95 8.12 7.71
N ALA A 129 -9.97 7.66 6.98
CA ALA A 129 -11.27 8.29 6.80
C ALA A 129 -12.36 7.25 7.03
N SER A 130 -13.47 7.63 7.68
CA SER A 130 -14.58 6.80 8.21
C SER A 130 -15.31 5.86 7.22
N ALA A 131 -14.57 5.04 6.50
CA ALA A 131 -15.05 3.95 5.67
C ALA A 131 -15.05 2.65 6.47
N THR A 132 -15.91 1.72 6.06
CA THR A 132 -15.92 0.32 6.52
C THR A 132 -14.52 -0.27 6.34
N VAL A 133 -13.84 -0.52 7.46
CA VAL A 133 -12.50 -1.10 7.47
C VAL A 133 -12.64 -2.59 7.13
N PRO A 134 -11.97 -3.09 6.07
CA PRO A 134 -11.94 -4.53 5.78
C PRO A 134 -11.35 -5.29 6.98
N ALA A 135 -11.74 -6.56 7.12
CA ALA A 135 -11.22 -7.39 8.20
C ALA A 135 -9.69 -7.43 8.15
N SER A 136 -9.03 -7.38 9.31
CA SER A 136 -7.57 -7.40 9.39
C SER A 136 -6.96 -8.60 8.69
N GLY A 137 -7.62 -9.75 8.73
CA GLY A 137 -7.26 -10.92 7.95
C GLY A 137 -7.16 -10.65 6.45
N GLU A 138 -8.06 -9.88 5.84
CA GLU A 138 -8.04 -9.56 4.40
C GLU A 138 -6.90 -8.61 4.04
N CYS A 139 -6.59 -7.66 4.91
CA CYS A 139 -5.55 -6.67 4.68
C CYS A 139 -4.13 -7.20 4.94
N TRP A 140 -3.98 -8.07 5.95
CA TRP A 140 -2.71 -8.66 6.35
C TRP A 140 -2.43 -10.00 5.67
N ASN A 141 -3.45 -10.69 5.13
CA ASN A 141 -3.25 -11.90 4.36
C ASN A 141 -2.92 -11.53 2.92
N THR A 142 -1.63 -11.46 2.62
CA THR A 142 -1.12 -11.08 1.31
C THR A 142 -0.91 -12.27 0.38
N SER A 143 -1.70 -13.35 0.55
CA SER A 143 -1.72 -14.55 -0.33
C SER A 143 -2.63 -14.39 -1.55
#